data_AF-A0A6G7WYU9-F1
#
_entry.id   AF-A0A6G7WYU9-F1
#
_cell.length_a   1.000
_cell.length_b   1.000
_cell.length_c   1.000
_cell.angle_alpha   90.00
_cell.angle_beta   90.00
_cell.angle_gamma   90.00
#
_symmetry.space_group_name_H-M   'P 1'
#
loop_
_entity.id
_entity.type
_entity.pdbx_description
1 polymer ?
#
loop_
_entity_poly.entity_id
_entity_poly.type
_entity_poly.pdbx_seq_one_letter_code
_entity_poly.pdbx_strand_id
1 'polypeptide(L)'
;MKIIFSYLGRDSSDEGYLASIKSNVDVLKAIYTKHKFSDIMSELEVKLNELKTKVNSANYSTLFAMANGDEVKAFGPKSRYDVVFNEFGFKSVDANFDTSTHGATVTFEFINSLQPDVMIVMDRAQVTGGATLAKELLNNDFVTNTPAFKENRIIYVDPSNWYLTEGGIHAFESMIDECMTIFKG
;
A
#
# COMPACT_ATOMS: atom_id res chain seq x y z
N MET A 1 -8.46 -26.25 -10.39
CA MET A 1 -9.27 -25.23 -9.69
C MET A 1 -8.30 -24.20 -9.13
N LYS A 2 -8.14 -23.04 -9.77
CA LYS A 2 -7.47 -21.90 -9.12
C LYS A 2 -8.37 -21.50 -7.95
N ILE A 3 -7.84 -21.33 -6.76
CA ILE A 3 -8.59 -20.71 -5.67
C ILE A 3 -8.68 -19.24 -6.04
N ILE A 4 -9.76 -18.85 -6.73
CA ILE A 4 -9.95 -17.48 -7.20
C ILE A 4 -10.55 -16.61 -6.07
N PHE A 5 -11.13 -17.21 -5.02
CA PHE A 5 -11.82 -16.45 -3.98
C PHE A 5 -11.77 -17.14 -2.61
N SER A 6 -10.61 -17.17 -1.96
CA SER A 6 -10.56 -17.33 -0.51
C SER A 6 -10.16 -16.00 0.10
N TYR A 7 -11.14 -15.09 0.19
CA TYR A 7 -11.01 -13.87 0.97
C TYR A 7 -11.36 -14.19 2.42
N LEU A 8 -10.37 -14.10 3.29
CA LEU A 8 -10.57 -13.99 4.72
C LEU A 8 -10.08 -12.59 5.08
N GLY A 9 -10.94 -11.82 5.74
CA GLY A 9 -10.63 -10.44 6.09
C GLY A 9 -9.37 -10.34 6.94
N ARG A 10 -8.77 -9.15 6.98
CA ARG A 10 -7.67 -8.85 7.89
C ARG A 10 -8.12 -9.13 9.33
N ASP A 11 -7.29 -9.87 10.06
CA ASP A 11 -7.43 -10.01 11.50
C ASP A 11 -7.24 -8.63 12.15
N SER A 12 -8.16 -8.26 13.05
CA SER A 12 -8.14 -6.99 13.77
C SER A 12 -7.04 -6.90 14.84
N SER A 13 -6.20 -7.94 14.96
CA SER A 13 -5.06 -7.96 15.86
C SER A 13 -3.92 -7.03 15.40
N ASP A 14 -3.14 -6.54 16.36
CA ASP A 14 -1.99 -5.66 16.12
C ASP A 14 -0.79 -6.42 15.50
N GLU A 15 -0.94 -7.70 15.14
CA GLU A 15 0.15 -8.54 14.61
C GLU A 15 0.52 -8.23 13.15
N GLY A 16 -0.28 -7.40 12.48
CA GLY A 16 0.00 -6.90 11.13
C GLY A 16 -0.61 -7.74 10.01
N TYR A 17 -0.46 -7.23 8.79
CA TYR A 17 -1.03 -7.77 7.56
C TYR A 17 -0.48 -9.16 7.25
N LEU A 18 0.84 -9.37 7.36
CA LEU A 18 1.45 -10.68 7.05
C LEU A 18 1.02 -11.77 8.05
N ALA A 19 0.90 -11.43 9.34
CA ALA A 19 0.40 -12.36 10.35
C ALA A 19 -1.05 -12.79 10.06
N SER A 20 -1.89 -11.83 9.69
CA SER A 20 -3.26 -12.12 9.26
C SER A 20 -3.31 -13.05 8.04
N ILE A 21 -2.45 -12.84 7.04
CA ILE A 21 -2.36 -13.74 5.88
C ILE A 21 -1.98 -15.15 6.33
N LYS A 22 -0.97 -15.29 7.21
CA LYS A 22 -0.54 -16.60 7.72
C LYS A 22 -1.67 -17.33 8.43
N SER A 23 -2.41 -16.64 9.29
CA SER A 23 -3.59 -17.18 9.97
C SER A 23 -4.66 -17.64 8.97
N ASN A 24 -4.97 -16.82 7.97
CA ASN A 24 -5.92 -17.13 6.91
C ASN A 24 -5.49 -18.36 6.10
N VAL A 25 -4.20 -18.46 5.78
CA VAL A 25 -3.61 -19.61 5.08
C VAL A 25 -3.77 -20.89 5.89
N ASP A 26 -3.56 -20.84 7.20
CA ASP A 26 -3.66 -22.02 8.06
C ASP A 26 -5.09 -22.55 8.16
N VAL A 27 -6.09 -21.65 8.19
CA VAL A 27 -7.51 -22.03 8.06
C VAL A 27 -7.77 -22.70 6.70
N LEU A 28 -7.23 -22.15 5.61
CA LEU A 28 -7.44 -22.72 4.27
C LEU A 28 -6.74 -24.06 4.08
N LYS A 29 -5.57 -24.28 4.66
CA LYS A 29 -4.88 -25.59 4.65
C LYS A 29 -5.73 -26.68 5.28
N ALA A 30 -6.47 -26.36 6.34
CA ALA A 30 -7.36 -27.32 7.01
C ALA A 30 -8.55 -27.75 6.12
N ILE A 31 -9.01 -26.86 5.24
CA ILE A 31 -10.15 -27.11 4.34
C ILE A 31 -9.68 -27.73 3.01
N TYR A 32 -8.56 -27.27 2.47
CA TYR A 32 -8.09 -27.55 1.12
C TYR A 32 -6.77 -28.32 1.12
N THR A 33 -6.81 -29.58 1.55
CA THR A 33 -5.63 -30.45 1.77
C THR A 33 -4.77 -30.77 0.54
N LYS A 34 -5.29 -30.55 -0.68
CA LYS A 34 -4.56 -30.79 -1.94
C LYS A 34 -3.83 -29.56 -2.48
N HIS A 35 -3.99 -28.40 -1.84
CA HIS A 35 -3.40 -27.15 -2.31
C HIS A 35 -2.04 -26.88 -1.66
N LYS A 36 -1.12 -26.33 -2.44
CA LYS A 36 0.26 -26.06 -2.04
C LYS A 36 0.43 -24.68 -1.41
N PHE A 37 -0.29 -24.42 -0.32
CA PHE A 37 -0.23 -23.12 0.35
C PHE A 37 1.16 -22.79 0.92
N SER A 38 1.94 -23.79 1.31
CA SER A 38 3.31 -23.58 1.81
C SER A 38 4.22 -22.98 0.74
N ASP A 39 4.18 -23.51 -0.49
CA ASP A 39 4.99 -23.01 -1.61
C ASP A 39 4.64 -21.54 -1.90
N ILE A 40 3.34 -21.23 -1.95
CA ILE A 40 2.83 -19.86 -2.18
C ILE A 40 3.34 -18.89 -1.09
N MET A 41 3.30 -19.30 0.18
CA MET A 41 3.78 -18.46 1.27
C MET A 41 5.30 -18.25 1.22
N SER A 42 6.07 -19.28 0.86
CA SER A 42 7.52 -19.13 0.70
C SER A 42 7.88 -18.18 -0.44
N GLU A 43 7.20 -18.26 -1.58
CA GLU A 43 7.38 -17.33 -2.71
C GLU A 43 7.05 -15.89 -2.30
N LEU A 44 5.95 -15.70 -1.56
CA LEU A 44 5.53 -14.40 -1.05
C LEU A 44 6.56 -13.79 -0.07
N GLU A 45 7.08 -14.60 0.86
CA GLU A 45 8.10 -14.15 1.82
C GLU A 45 9.41 -13.76 1.12
N VAL A 46 9.80 -14.46 0.04
CA VAL A 46 10.96 -14.09 -0.78
C VAL A 46 10.75 -12.72 -1.43
N LYS A 47 9.60 -12.49 -2.09
CA LYS A 47 9.27 -11.20 -2.70
C LYS A 47 9.25 -10.06 -1.68
N LEU A 48 8.64 -10.29 -0.50
CA LEU A 48 8.60 -9.32 0.57
C LEU A 48 10.01 -8.96 1.06
N ASN A 49 10.87 -9.95 1.29
CA ASN A 49 12.23 -9.71 1.75
C ASN A 49 13.08 -8.96 0.70
N GLU A 50 12.86 -9.24 -0.59
CA GLU A 50 13.49 -8.48 -1.67
C GLU A 50 13.04 -7.01 -1.63
N LEU A 51 11.73 -6.76 -1.51
CA LEU A 51 11.20 -5.40 -1.42
C LEU A 51 11.81 -4.65 -0.23
N LYS A 52 11.77 -5.26 0.96
CA LYS A 52 12.35 -4.67 2.18
C LYS A 52 13.82 -4.32 2.01
N THR A 53 14.60 -5.19 1.37
CA THR A 53 16.03 -4.95 1.13
C THR A 53 16.22 -3.71 0.25
N LYS A 54 15.46 -3.59 -0.84
CA LYS A 54 15.55 -2.44 -1.76
C LYS A 54 15.07 -1.15 -1.10
N VAL A 55 13.95 -1.20 -0.40
CA VAL A 55 13.38 -0.06 0.35
C VAL A 55 14.36 0.46 1.40
N ASN A 56 14.90 -0.43 2.24
CA ASN A 56 15.88 -0.05 3.26
C ASN A 56 17.16 0.52 2.67
N SER A 57 17.62 -0.02 1.54
CA SER A 57 18.83 0.45 0.86
C SER A 57 18.64 1.84 0.24
N ALA A 58 17.45 2.11 -0.30
CA ALA A 58 17.12 3.40 -0.89
C ALA A 58 16.81 4.47 0.17
N ASN A 59 16.19 4.07 1.30
CA ASN A 59 15.88 4.92 2.44
C ASN A 59 15.09 6.20 2.08
N TYR A 60 14.21 6.07 1.08
CA TYR A 60 13.37 7.17 0.61
C TYR A 60 12.26 7.50 1.62
N SER A 61 12.07 8.79 1.86
CA SER A 61 10.90 9.29 2.59
C SER A 61 9.64 9.12 1.74
N THR A 62 8.58 8.61 2.34
CA THR A 62 7.39 8.12 1.63
C THR A 62 6.12 8.71 2.21
N LEU A 63 5.28 9.25 1.34
CA LEU A 63 3.92 9.68 1.67
C LEU A 63 2.93 8.68 1.06
N PHE A 64 2.05 8.10 1.88
CA PHE A 64 0.87 7.42 1.37
C PHE A 64 -0.30 8.41 1.32
N ALA A 65 -0.89 8.58 0.14
CA ALA A 65 -1.99 9.49 -0.11
C ALA A 65 -3.18 8.78 -0.75
N MET A 66 -4.38 9.17 -0.37
CA MET A 66 -5.62 8.78 -1.03
C MET A 66 -6.28 10.00 -1.64
N ALA A 67 -6.61 9.94 -2.93
CA ALA A 67 -7.57 10.85 -3.53
C ALA A 67 -9.00 10.38 -3.19
N ASN A 68 -9.81 11.29 -2.67
CA ASN A 68 -11.20 11.02 -2.31
C ASN A 68 -12.09 12.21 -2.72
N GLY A 69 -12.61 12.16 -3.95
CA GLY A 69 -13.23 13.34 -4.55
C GLY A 69 -12.17 14.43 -4.77
N ASP A 70 -12.44 15.63 -4.27
CA ASP A 70 -11.52 16.77 -4.38
C ASP A 70 -10.56 16.88 -3.18
N GLU A 71 -10.66 15.96 -2.22
CA GLU A 71 -9.79 15.91 -1.04
C GLU A 71 -8.63 14.93 -1.23
N VAL A 72 -7.50 15.24 -0.58
CA VAL A 72 -6.41 14.28 -0.37
C VAL A 72 -6.33 13.92 1.11
N LYS A 73 -6.30 12.62 1.41
CA LYS A 73 -6.04 12.08 2.75
C LYS A 73 -4.62 11.54 2.81
N ALA A 74 -3.88 11.86 3.86
CA ALA A 74 -2.55 11.32 4.13
C ALA A 74 -2.60 10.26 5.24
N PHE A 75 -1.72 9.26 5.14
CA PHE A 75 -1.65 8.12 6.05
C PHE A 75 -0.21 7.84 6.45
N GLY A 76 -0.02 7.45 7.72
CA GLY A 76 1.28 7.09 8.27
C GLY A 76 1.28 5.75 9.00
N PRO A 77 2.34 5.49 9.79
CA PRO A 77 2.44 4.28 10.60
C PRO A 77 1.22 4.09 11.51
N LYS A 78 0.84 2.84 11.77
CA LYS A 78 -0.33 2.41 12.56
C LYS A 78 -1.69 2.84 12.02
N SER A 79 -1.76 3.42 10.83
CA SER A 79 -3.02 3.74 10.16
C SER A 79 -3.52 2.57 9.31
N ARG A 80 -4.58 2.78 8.53
CA ARG A 80 -5.12 1.78 7.59
C ARG A 80 -4.06 1.18 6.65
N TYR A 81 -3.12 2.01 6.18
CA TYR A 81 -2.08 1.61 5.23
C TYR A 81 -0.72 1.35 5.88
N ASP A 82 -0.72 1.00 7.17
CA ASP A 82 0.50 0.70 7.94
C ASP A 82 1.38 -0.38 7.30
N VAL A 83 0.80 -1.25 6.48
CA VAL A 83 1.51 -2.27 5.70
C VAL A 83 2.71 -1.75 4.92
N VAL A 84 2.61 -0.52 4.43
CA VAL A 84 3.69 0.18 3.71
C VAL A 84 4.88 0.45 4.62
N PHE A 85 4.61 0.81 5.87
CA PHE A 85 5.63 1.25 6.81
C PHE A 85 6.16 0.09 7.65
N ASN A 86 5.27 -0.71 8.22
CA ASN A 86 5.59 -1.78 9.15
C ASN A 86 6.10 -3.05 8.44
N GLU A 87 5.44 -3.49 7.37
CA GLU A 87 5.81 -4.72 6.66
C GLU A 87 6.81 -4.47 5.53
N PHE A 88 6.50 -3.52 4.63
CA PHE A 88 7.34 -3.23 3.47
C PHE A 88 8.59 -2.41 3.82
N GLY A 89 8.58 -1.71 4.97
CA GLY A 89 9.72 -0.98 5.51
C GLY A 89 9.93 0.41 4.93
N PHE A 90 8.94 0.98 4.21
CA PHE A 90 9.07 2.35 3.72
C PHE A 90 9.14 3.32 4.91
N LYS A 91 9.95 4.37 4.77
CA LYS A 91 10.08 5.39 5.79
C LYS A 91 9.01 6.46 5.59
N SER A 92 8.10 6.63 6.54
CA SER A 92 7.11 7.71 6.48
C SER A 92 7.79 9.09 6.45
N VAL A 93 7.24 10.04 5.68
CA VAL A 93 7.61 11.46 5.75
C VAL A 93 7.33 12.09 7.12
N ASP A 94 6.35 11.55 7.85
CA ASP A 94 6.06 11.91 9.24
C ASP A 94 5.66 10.66 10.04
N ALA A 95 6.39 10.38 11.13
CA ALA A 95 6.11 9.25 12.00
C ALA A 95 4.88 9.46 12.92
N ASN A 96 4.41 10.71 13.05
CA ASN A 96 3.31 11.11 13.92
C ASN A 96 2.02 11.42 13.15
N PHE A 97 1.92 10.97 11.89
CA PHE A 97 0.66 11.08 11.16
C PHE A 97 -0.49 10.41 11.89
N ASP A 98 -1.70 10.89 11.59
CA ASP A 98 -2.94 10.32 12.14
C ASP A 98 -3.00 8.80 11.91
N THR A 99 -3.23 8.07 13.01
CA THR A 99 -3.34 6.61 13.02
C THR A 99 -4.77 6.15 12.73
N SER A 100 -5.69 7.07 12.39
CA SER A 100 -7.08 6.73 12.07
C SER A 100 -7.20 5.92 10.79
N THR A 101 -8.33 5.24 10.65
CA THR A 101 -8.67 4.47 9.45
C THR A 101 -9.03 5.34 8.24
N HIS A 102 -9.36 6.61 8.46
CA HIS A 102 -9.76 7.56 7.43
C HIS A 102 -8.63 8.51 6.99
N GLY A 103 -7.54 8.56 7.76
CA GLY A 103 -6.41 9.44 7.51
C GLY A 103 -6.73 10.91 7.74
N ALA A 104 -5.69 11.75 7.66
CA ALA A 104 -5.82 13.19 7.83
C ALA A 104 -6.06 13.88 6.49
N THR A 105 -7.06 14.77 6.40
CA THR A 105 -7.16 15.69 5.24
C THR A 105 -5.94 16.59 5.20
N VAL A 106 -5.28 16.66 4.04
CA VAL A 106 -4.10 17.50 3.82
C VAL A 106 -4.30 18.43 2.62
N THR A 107 -3.64 19.59 2.65
CA THR A 107 -3.59 20.49 1.49
C THR A 107 -2.39 20.17 0.60
N PHE A 108 -2.40 20.64 -0.65
CA PHE A 108 -1.28 20.43 -1.55
C PHE A 108 -0.01 21.17 -1.10
N GLU A 109 -0.16 22.35 -0.49
CA GLU A 109 0.95 23.10 0.13
C GLU A 109 1.63 22.28 1.23
N PHE A 110 0.83 21.59 2.05
CA PHE A 110 1.36 20.72 3.08
C PHE A 110 2.11 19.52 2.47
N ILE A 111 1.54 18.87 1.45
CA ILE A 111 2.24 17.80 0.71
C ILE A 111 3.58 18.29 0.14
N ASN A 112 3.60 19.48 -0.47
CA ASN A 112 4.83 20.08 -0.98
C ASN A 112 5.81 20.40 0.16
N SER A 113 5.35 20.86 1.33
CA SER A 113 6.24 21.13 2.47
C SER A 113 6.94 19.87 3.01
N LEU A 114 6.35 18.69 2.84
CA LEU A 114 6.92 17.41 3.26
C LEU A 114 8.05 16.93 2.33
N GLN A 115 8.08 17.39 1.08
CA GLN A 115 9.06 16.99 0.05
C GLN A 115 9.28 15.46 -0.01
N PRO A 116 8.23 14.63 -0.21
CA PRO A 116 8.38 13.17 -0.26
C PRO A 116 9.30 12.73 -1.40
N ASP A 117 10.19 11.78 -1.12
CA ASP A 117 10.98 11.09 -2.15
C ASP A 117 10.11 10.15 -2.98
N VAL A 118 9.13 9.50 -2.35
CA VAL A 118 8.14 8.60 -2.98
C VAL A 118 6.74 8.99 -2.55
N MET A 119 5.80 8.95 -3.49
CA MET A 119 4.37 9.01 -3.18
C MET A 119 3.69 7.71 -3.61
N ILE A 120 2.97 7.08 -2.70
CA ILE A 120 2.07 5.97 -3.01
C ILE A 120 0.66 6.53 -2.99
N VAL A 121 -0.04 6.43 -4.11
CA VAL A 121 -1.31 7.12 -4.36
C VAL A 121 -2.40 6.10 -4.65
N MET A 122 -3.42 6.08 -3.79
CA MET A 122 -4.63 5.30 -3.99
C MET A 122 -5.78 6.19 -4.50
N ASP A 123 -6.40 5.80 -5.61
CA ASP A 123 -7.53 6.52 -6.19
C ASP A 123 -8.86 5.88 -5.76
N ARG A 124 -9.56 6.48 -4.78
CA ARG A 124 -10.84 5.92 -4.31
C ARG A 124 -11.93 6.02 -5.37
N ALA A 125 -11.85 6.97 -6.30
CA ALA A 125 -12.88 7.17 -7.33
C ALA A 125 -13.00 5.93 -8.25
N GLN A 126 -11.89 5.24 -8.51
CA GLN A 126 -11.85 4.05 -9.36
C GLN A 126 -12.70 2.87 -8.86
N VAL A 127 -12.95 2.77 -7.55
CA VAL A 127 -13.79 1.70 -6.96
C VAL A 127 -15.12 2.20 -6.41
N THR A 128 -15.33 3.52 -6.36
CA THR A 128 -16.57 4.12 -5.81
C THR A 128 -17.38 4.93 -6.82
N GLY A 129 -16.89 5.09 -8.05
CA GLY A 129 -17.59 5.82 -9.11
C GLY A 129 -17.47 7.34 -9.02
N GLY A 130 -16.37 7.85 -8.46
CA GLY A 130 -16.09 9.30 -8.40
C GLY A 130 -15.66 9.88 -9.76
N ALA A 131 -15.78 11.21 -9.92
CA ALA A 131 -15.50 11.89 -11.18
C ALA A 131 -14.02 12.31 -11.35
N THR A 132 -13.38 12.78 -10.27
CA THR A 132 -12.00 13.28 -10.30
C THR A 132 -11.02 12.14 -10.08
N LEU A 133 -10.11 11.90 -11.03
CA LEU A 133 -9.05 10.89 -10.89
C LEU A 133 -7.87 11.44 -10.08
N ALA A 134 -7.22 10.57 -9.30
CA ALA A 134 -6.09 10.96 -8.46
C ALA A 134 -4.95 11.61 -9.25
N LYS A 135 -4.70 11.11 -10.47
CA LYS A 135 -3.65 11.65 -11.35
C LYS A 135 -3.94 13.08 -11.80
N GLU A 136 -5.20 13.42 -12.01
CA GLU A 136 -5.62 14.77 -12.39
C GLU A 136 -5.54 15.70 -11.18
N LEU A 137 -6.08 15.26 -10.03
CA LEU A 137 -6.07 16.02 -8.77
C LEU A 137 -4.65 16.39 -8.32
N LEU A 138 -3.70 15.45 -8.45
CA LEU A 138 -2.32 15.61 -8.03
C LEU A 138 -1.43 16.29 -9.09
N ASN A 139 -1.93 16.59 -10.28
CA ASN A 139 -1.15 17.30 -11.30
C ASN A 139 -1.28 18.81 -11.13
N ASN A 140 -0.68 19.34 -10.06
CA ASN A 140 -0.69 20.76 -9.72
C ASN A 140 0.71 21.24 -9.27
N ASP A 141 0.92 22.56 -9.27
CA ASP A 141 2.23 23.19 -9.02
C ASP A 141 2.89 22.80 -7.69
N PHE A 142 2.12 22.39 -6.69
CA PHE A 142 2.67 21.97 -5.41
C PHE A 142 3.22 20.54 -5.50
N VAL A 143 2.43 19.61 -6.02
CA VAL A 143 2.85 18.21 -6.11
C VAL A 143 3.92 18.03 -7.19
N THR A 144 3.83 18.73 -8.32
CA THR A 144 4.84 18.65 -9.38
C THR A 144 6.20 19.18 -8.94
N ASN A 145 6.25 19.97 -7.86
CA ASN A 145 7.48 20.44 -7.26
C ASN A 145 8.16 19.46 -6.29
N THR A 146 7.50 18.37 -5.93
CA THR A 146 8.07 17.34 -5.03
C THR A 146 9.14 16.49 -5.72
N PRO A 147 10.08 15.90 -4.95
CA PRO A 147 11.03 14.92 -5.48
C PRO A 147 10.32 13.70 -6.11
N ALA A 148 9.24 13.21 -5.48
CA ALA A 148 8.46 12.09 -6.00
C ALA A 148 7.96 12.33 -7.43
N PHE A 149 7.43 13.52 -7.74
CA PHE A 149 6.98 13.82 -9.10
C PHE A 149 8.15 13.97 -10.08
N LYS A 150 9.14 14.78 -9.72
CA LYS A 150 10.29 15.11 -10.58
C LYS A 150 11.10 13.89 -11.00
N GLU A 151 11.19 12.92 -10.11
CA GLU A 151 11.97 11.70 -10.30
C GLU A 151 11.11 10.50 -10.72
N ASN A 152 9.84 10.73 -11.08
CA ASN A 152 8.89 9.70 -11.51
C ASN A 152 8.72 8.56 -10.49
N ARG A 153 8.67 8.91 -9.19
CA ARG A 153 8.44 8.00 -8.05
C ARG A 153 7.07 8.18 -7.42
N ILE A 154 6.05 8.34 -8.26
CA ILE A 154 4.64 8.26 -7.85
C ILE A 154 4.09 6.89 -8.28
N ILE A 155 3.69 6.08 -7.30
CA ILE A 155 3.07 4.78 -7.53
C ILE A 155 1.55 4.96 -7.43
N TYR A 156 0.84 4.80 -8.54
CA TYR A 156 -0.62 4.71 -8.53
C TYR A 156 -1.01 3.24 -8.33
N VAL A 157 -1.54 2.92 -7.15
CA VAL A 157 -1.85 1.54 -6.76
C VAL A 157 -3.26 1.12 -7.18
N ASP A 158 -3.50 -0.19 -7.33
CA ASP A 158 -4.84 -0.72 -7.67
C ASP A 158 -5.76 -0.66 -6.42
N PRO A 159 -6.79 0.20 -6.40
CA PRO A 159 -7.64 0.32 -5.22
C PRO A 159 -8.43 -0.96 -4.89
N SER A 160 -8.57 -1.90 -5.83
CA SER A 160 -9.16 -3.22 -5.51
C SER A 160 -8.32 -3.95 -4.48
N ASN A 161 -6.99 -3.98 -4.69
CA ASN A 161 -6.03 -4.62 -3.79
C ASN A 161 -5.95 -3.90 -2.44
N TRP A 162 -5.97 -2.55 -2.47
CA TRP A 162 -5.65 -1.71 -1.32
C TRP A 162 -6.88 -1.25 -0.50
N TYR A 163 -8.07 -1.20 -1.10
CA TYR A 163 -9.29 -0.70 -0.45
C TYR A 163 -10.35 -1.79 -0.23
N LEU A 164 -10.44 -2.79 -1.11
CA LEU A 164 -11.50 -3.81 -1.08
C LEU A 164 -11.04 -5.15 -0.51
N THR A 165 -9.79 -5.54 -0.75
CA THR A 165 -9.27 -6.87 -0.38
C THR A 165 -8.22 -6.78 0.71
N GLU A 166 -8.65 -6.59 1.96
CA GLU A 166 -7.76 -6.68 3.12
C GLU A 166 -7.60 -8.14 3.58
N GLY A 167 -6.38 -8.70 3.54
CA GLY A 167 -6.07 -10.04 4.10
C GLY A 167 -5.93 -11.18 3.09
N GLY A 168 -6.01 -10.90 1.79
CA GLY A 168 -5.82 -11.89 0.72
C GLY A 168 -4.35 -12.04 0.28
N ILE A 169 -3.87 -13.28 0.10
CA ILE A 169 -2.49 -13.58 -0.34
C ILE A 169 -2.16 -12.89 -1.67
N HIS A 170 -3.04 -13.01 -2.67
CA HIS A 170 -2.81 -12.44 -4.00
C HIS A 170 -2.88 -10.91 -4.03
N ALA A 171 -3.73 -10.31 -3.19
CA ALA A 171 -3.77 -8.87 -3.03
C ALA A 171 -2.45 -8.36 -2.46
N PHE A 172 -1.94 -9.00 -1.40
CA PHE A 172 -0.66 -8.63 -0.79
C PHE A 172 0.53 -8.85 -1.71
N GLU A 173 0.53 -9.93 -2.49
CA GLU A 173 1.53 -10.15 -3.56
C GLU A 173 1.50 -9.02 -4.59
N SER A 174 0.31 -8.62 -5.04
CA SER A 174 0.14 -7.51 -5.99
C SER A 174 0.61 -6.18 -5.39
N MET A 175 0.32 -5.92 -4.12
CA MET A 175 0.82 -4.74 -3.39
C MET A 175 2.36 -4.70 -3.37
N ILE A 176 3.02 -5.85 -3.15
CA ILE A 176 4.48 -5.95 -3.21
C ILE A 176 4.99 -5.66 -4.63
N ASP A 177 4.37 -6.26 -5.65
CA ASP A 177 4.78 -6.11 -7.05
C ASP A 177 4.58 -4.66 -7.55
N GLU A 178 3.52 -3.99 -7.11
CA GLU A 178 3.25 -2.56 -7.33
C GLU A 178 4.30 -1.69 -6.66
N CYS A 179 4.60 -1.92 -5.37
CA CYS A 179 5.65 -1.17 -4.67
C CYS A 179 7.05 -1.40 -5.26
N MET A 180 7.31 -2.57 -5.85
CA MET A 180 8.59 -2.90 -6.47
C MET A 180 8.87 -2.07 -7.74
N THR A 181 7.86 -1.47 -8.37
CA THR A 181 8.05 -0.75 -9.64
C THR A 181 8.99 0.46 -9.51
N ILE A 182 9.11 1.06 -8.33
CA ILE A 182 10.03 2.20 -8.10
C ILE A 182 11.50 1.82 -8.24
N PHE A 183 11.83 0.53 -8.18
CA PHE A 183 13.19 0.02 -8.30
C PHE A 183 13.46 -0.63 -9.66
N LYS A 184 12.49 -0.60 -10.58
CA LYS A 184 12.66 -1.07 -11.95
C LYS A 184 13.12 0.12 -12.78
N GLY A 185 14.41 0.13 -13.13
CA GLY A 185 14.99 1.06 -14.09
C GLY A 185 14.56 0.75 -15.52
#